data_AF-A0A351SDI1-F1
#
_entry.id   AF-A0A351SDI1-F1
#
_cell.length_a   1.000
_cell.length_b   1.000
_cell.length_c   1.000
_cell.angle_alpha   90.00
_cell.angle_beta   90.00
_cell.angle_gamma   90.00
#
_symmetry.space_group_name_H-M   'P 1'
#
loop_
_entity.id
_entity.type
_entity.pdbx_description
1 polymer ?
#
loop_
_entity_poly.entity_id
_entity_poly.type
_entity_poly.pdbx_seq_one_letter_code
_entity_poly.pdbx_strand_id
1 'polypeptide(L)'
;NITQLPMSCQLKLLASIESQQVAKVDNHSTYPLNVRFIISSDVSLTSAIAQGTFKKELYYKLNTIPLQTSPLREHTEDIPALLEYFANFFVEKQHMTYR
;
A
#
# COMPACT_ATOMS: atom_id res chain seq x y z
N ASN A 1 -2.43 -5.90 0.19
CA ASN A 1 -1.04 -5.59 0.61
C ASN A 1 -0.09 -5.77 -0.57
N ILE A 2 1.00 -5.00 -0.72
CA ILE A 2 1.97 -5.23 -1.81
C ILE A 2 2.66 -6.60 -1.70
N THR A 3 2.83 -7.15 -0.49
CA THR A 3 3.44 -8.48 -0.23
C THR A 3 2.58 -9.65 -0.70
N GLN A 4 1.27 -9.44 -0.86
CA GLN A 4 0.33 -10.48 -1.27
C GLN A 4 0.20 -10.60 -2.79
N LEU A 5 0.88 -9.74 -3.55
CA LEU A 5 0.84 -9.80 -5.01
C LEU A 5 1.50 -11.11 -5.50
N PRO A 6 0.82 -11.89 -6.36
CA PRO A 6 1.43 -13.04 -7.02
C PRO A 6 2.71 -12.64 -7.74
N MET A 7 3.69 -13.55 -7.81
CA MET A 7 4.98 -13.27 -8.45
C MET A 7 4.85 -12.82 -9.91
N SER A 8 3.88 -13.36 -10.65
CA SER A 8 3.58 -12.93 -12.02
C SER A 8 3.12 -11.47 -12.09
N CYS A 9 2.32 -11.02 -11.11
CA CYS A 9 1.90 -9.62 -11.00
C CYS A 9 3.07 -8.71 -10.59
N GLN A 10 3.95 -9.16 -9.70
CA GLN A 10 5.15 -8.39 -9.32
C GLN A 10 6.05 -8.11 -10.54
N LEU A 11 6.22 -9.10 -11.42
CA LEU A 11 6.99 -8.94 -12.67
C LEU A 11 6.34 -7.93 -13.63
N LYS A 12 5.01 -8.00 -13.79
CA LYS A 12 4.27 -7.03 -14.63
C LYS A 12 4.37 -5.61 -14.07
N LEU A 13 4.25 -5.46 -12.75
CA LEU A 13 4.39 -4.17 -12.09
C LEU A 13 5.80 -3.60 -12.27
N LEU A 14 6.84 -4.42 -12.09
CA LEU A 14 8.23 -4.01 -12.34
C LEU A 14 8.42 -3.53 -13.78
N ALA A 15 7.94 -4.31 -14.76
CA ALA A 15 8.00 -3.93 -16.17
C ALA A 15 7.27 -2.61 -16.46
N SER A 16 6.12 -2.37 -15.80
CA SER A 16 5.38 -1.12 -15.95
C SER A 16 6.07 0.09 -15.34
N ILE A 17 6.74 -0.08 -14.20
CA ILE A 17 7.53 0.98 -13.57
C ILE A 17 8.73 1.35 -14.45
N GLU A 18 9.39 0.36 -15.06
CA GLU A 18 10.58 0.59 -15.89
C GLU A 18 10.24 1.19 -17.26
N SER A 19 9.20 0.68 -17.92
CA SER A 19 8.78 1.17 -19.23
C SER A 19 7.94 2.45 -19.19
N GLN A 20 7.43 2.83 -18.00
CA GLN A 20 6.39 3.85 -17.83
C GLN A 20 5.19 3.58 -18.74
N GLN A 21 4.86 2.31 -18.94
CA GLN A 21 3.75 1.85 -19.75
C GLN A 21 3.01 0.70 -19.07
N VAL A 22 1.74 0.53 -19.39
CA VAL A 22 0.95 -0.61 -18.94
C VAL A 22 0.35 -1.33 -20.14
N ALA A 23 0.41 -2.67 -20.11
CA ALA A 23 -0.24 -3.51 -21.09
C ALA A 23 -1.64 -3.89 -20.60
N LYS A 24 -2.63 -3.87 -21.50
CA LYS A 24 -3.96 -4.41 -21.21
C LYS A 24 -3.87 -5.94 -21.09
N VAL A 25 -4.67 -6.56 -20.22
CA VAL A 25 -4.63 -8.02 -20.01
C VAL A 25 -5.02 -8.79 -21.28
N ASP A 26 -5.98 -8.26 -22.03
CA ASP A 26 -6.62 -8.97 -23.17
C ASP A 26 -6.08 -8.55 -24.54
N ASN A 27 -5.05 -7.69 -24.60
CA ASN A 27 -4.46 -7.25 -25.86
C ASN A 27 -3.00 -6.81 -25.69
N HIS A 28 -2.23 -6.81 -26.78
CA HIS A 28 -0.83 -6.37 -26.79
C HIS A 28 -0.65 -4.84 -26.87
N SER A 29 -1.74 -4.06 -26.78
CA SER A 29 -1.65 -2.60 -26.76
C SER A 29 -1.10 -2.10 -25.42
N THR A 30 -0.07 -1.26 -25.49
CA THR A 30 0.50 -0.55 -24.34
C THR A 30 0.00 0.89 -24.26
N TYR A 31 -0.10 1.41 -23.05
CA TYR A 31 -0.52 2.78 -22.78
C TYR A 31 0.52 3.49 -21.91
N PRO A 32 0.86 4.76 -22.19
CA PRO A 32 1.75 5.52 -21.33
C PRO A 32 1.16 5.69 -19.93
N LEU A 33 2.02 5.64 -18.92
CA LEU A 33 1.66 5.67 -17.52
C LEU A 33 2.30 6.89 -16.85
N ASN A 34 1.49 7.88 -16.48
CA ASN A 34 1.91 9.01 -15.64
C ASN A 34 1.16 8.95 -14.31
N VAL A 35 1.74 8.24 -13.34
CA VAL A 35 1.15 8.01 -12.02
C VAL A 35 2.21 8.09 -10.94
N ARG A 36 1.77 8.36 -9.71
CA ARG A 36 2.61 8.25 -8.51
C ARG A 36 2.25 6.98 -7.76
N PHE A 37 3.24 6.14 -7.50
CA PHE A 37 3.06 4.93 -6.70
C PHE A 37 3.08 5.27 -5.20
N ILE A 38 2.06 4.81 -4.49
CA ILE A 38 2.01 4.78 -3.02
C ILE A 38 1.73 3.34 -2.65
N ILE A 39 2.61 2.74 -1.85
CA ILE A 39 2.51 1.34 -1.44
C ILE A 39 2.47 1.23 0.08
N SER A 40 1.80 0.21 0.56
CA SER A 40 1.80 -0.16 1.97
C SER A 40 2.11 -1.64 2.12
N SER A 41 2.78 -1.96 3.23
CA SER A 41 3.14 -3.31 3.61
C SER A 41 2.85 -3.54 5.09
N ASP A 42 2.25 -4.68 5.40
CA ASP A 42 1.93 -5.13 6.78
C ASP A 42 3.05 -6.03 7.32
N VAL A 43 3.76 -6.69 6.41
CA VAL A 43 4.95 -7.49 6.69
C VAL A 43 6.18 -6.76 6.16
N SER A 44 7.34 -6.97 6.78
CA SER A 44 8.60 -6.44 6.26
C SER A 44 8.88 -6.94 4.83
N LEU A 45 9.16 -6.01 3.90
CA LEU A 45 9.55 -6.38 2.54
C LEU A 45 10.90 -7.11 2.51
N THR A 46 11.80 -6.83 3.45
CA THR A 46 13.10 -7.50 3.51
C THR A 46 12.96 -8.96 3.94
N SER A 47 12.01 -9.29 4.83
CA SER A 47 11.73 -10.68 5.19
C SER A 47 11.03 -11.42 4.05
N ALA A 48 10.11 -10.77 3.33
CA ALA A 48 9.46 -11.35 2.16
C ALA A 48 10.46 -11.66 1.02
N ILE A 49 11.48 -10.81 0.83
CA ILE A 49 12.59 -11.10 -0.10
C ILE A 49 13.37 -12.33 0.37
N ALA A 50 13.72 -12.43 1.65
CA ALA A 50 14.45 -13.57 2.20
C ALA A 50 13.67 -14.89 2.05
N GLN A 51 12.34 -14.84 2.10
CA GLN A 51 11.44 -15.97 1.88
C GLN A 51 11.20 -16.29 0.39
N GLY A 52 11.71 -15.48 -0.53
CA GLY A 52 11.51 -15.65 -1.97
C GLY A 52 10.09 -15.31 -2.45
N THR A 53 9.26 -14.71 -1.60
CA THR A 53 7.87 -14.31 -1.91
C THR A 53 7.78 -12.91 -2.49
N PHE A 54 8.87 -12.13 -2.45
CA PHE A 54 8.93 -10.79 -3.01
C PHE A 54 10.20 -10.55 -3.83
N LYS A 55 10.06 -9.91 -5.00
CA LYS A 55 11.19 -9.59 -5.88
C LYS A 55 12.03 -8.44 -5.34
N LYS A 56 13.33 -8.69 -5.21
CA LYS A 56 14.31 -7.69 -4.74
C LYS A 56 14.38 -6.47 -5.66
N GLU A 57 14.25 -6.67 -6.96
CA GLU A 57 14.27 -5.61 -7.97
C GLU A 57 13.09 -4.65 -7.77
N LEU A 58 11.89 -5.20 -7.51
CA LEU A 58 10.70 -4.41 -7.25
C LEU A 58 10.82 -3.61 -5.94
N TYR A 59 11.42 -4.21 -4.90
CA TYR A 59 11.71 -3.52 -3.64
C TYR A 59 12.56 -2.26 -3.85
N TYR A 60 13.65 -2.34 -4.62
CA TYR A 60 14.50 -1.18 -4.86
C TYR A 60 13.82 -0.08 -5.69
N LYS A 61 12.86 -0.43 -6.56
CA LYS A 61 12.08 0.56 -7.32
C LYS A 61 11.02 1.26 -6.46
N LEU A 62 10.44 0.56 -5.49
CA LEU A 62 9.33 1.09 -4.69
C LEU A 62 9.77 1.72 -3.37
N ASN A 63 10.85 1.21 -2.75
CA ASN A 63 11.27 1.62 -1.41
C ASN A 63 12.23 2.82 -1.42
N THR A 64 11.86 3.90 -2.11
CA THR A 64 12.68 5.12 -2.18
C THR A 64 12.54 6.00 -0.94
N ILE A 65 11.30 6.15 -0.44
CA ILE A 65 10.98 6.96 0.75
C ILE A 65 10.13 6.08 1.68
N PRO A 66 10.76 5.30 2.58
CA PRO A 66 10.02 4.47 3.52
C PRO A 66 9.35 5.34 4.58
N LEU A 67 8.04 5.18 4.74
CA LEU A 67 7.28 5.75 5.86
C LEU A 67 6.87 4.59 6.78
N GLN A 68 7.42 4.59 8.00
CA GLN A 68 7.03 3.63 9.04
C GLN A 68 5.95 4.26 9.89
N THR A 69 4.78 3.60 9.94
CA THR A 69 3.67 4.00 10.82
C THR A 69 3.77 3.24 12.13
N SER A 70 4.07 3.94 13.21
CA SER A 70 4.06 3.34 14.55
C SER A 70 2.65 2.88 14.92
N PRO A 71 2.50 1.75 15.61
CA PRO A 71 1.21 1.29 16.11
C PRO A 71 0.71 2.22 17.22
N LEU A 72 -0.61 2.31 17.37
CA LEU A 72 -1.25 3.22 18.34
C LEU A 72 -0.82 2.98 19.81
N ARG A 73 -0.40 1.76 20.15
CA ARG A 73 0.16 1.43 21.48
C ARG A 73 1.46 2.18 21.82
N GLU A 74 2.16 2.70 20.81
CA GLU A 74 3.39 3.50 20.95
C GLU A 74 3.09 5.00 21.02
N HIS A 75 1.86 5.43 20.71
CA HIS A 75 1.39 6.82 20.74
C HIS A 75 -0.04 6.90 21.30
N THR A 76 -0.21 6.45 22.55
CA THR A 76 -1.53 6.37 23.19
C THR A 76 -2.16 7.74 23.47
N GLU A 77 -1.35 8.81 23.44
CA GLU A 77 -1.78 10.20 23.53
C GLU A 77 -2.71 10.63 22.39
N ASP A 78 -2.69 9.93 21.25
CA ASP A 78 -3.58 10.20 20.12
C ASP A 78 -5.00 9.64 20.33
N ILE A 79 -5.19 8.72 21.29
CA ILE A 79 -6.45 8.02 21.52
C ILE A 79 -7.62 8.97 21.80
N PRO A 80 -7.51 9.99 22.68
CA PRO A 80 -8.62 10.90 22.95
C PRO A 80 -9.11 11.64 21.69
N ALA A 81 -8.18 12.16 20.88
CA ALA A 81 -8.51 12.87 19.64
C ALA A 81 -9.15 11.94 18.60
N LEU A 82 -8.65 10.70 18.49
CA LEU A 82 -9.25 9.69 17.62
C LEU A 82 -10.67 9.30 18.07
N LEU A 83 -10.89 9.13 19.37
CA LEU A 83 -12.21 8.80 19.92
C LEU A 83 -13.23 9.91 19.64
N GLU A 84 -12.85 11.16 19.89
CA GLU A 84 -13.70 12.32 19.58
C GLU A 84 -14.05 12.38 18.08
N TYR A 85 -13.05 12.23 17.22
CA TYR A 85 -13.26 12.19 15.77
C TYR A 85 -14.23 11.07 15.36
N PHE A 86 -14.00 9.84 15.81
CA PHE A 86 -14.82 8.70 15.40
C PHE A 86 -16.22 8.75 16.00
N ALA A 87 -16.39 9.21 17.25
CA ALA A 87 -17.70 9.41 17.86
C ALA A 87 -18.56 10.37 17.00
N ASN A 88 -18.00 11.53 16.64
CA ASN A 88 -18.69 12.50 15.79
C ASN A 88 -18.96 11.94 14.38
N PHE A 89 -17.96 11.26 13.78
CA PHE A 89 -18.10 10.63 12.47
C PHE A 89 -19.29 9.65 12.42
N PHE A 90 -19.45 8.77 13.41
CA PHE A 90 -20.53 7.78 13.40
C PHE A 90 -21.91 8.39 13.65
N VAL A 91 -22.00 9.44 14.46
CA VAL A 91 -23.26 10.17 14.70
C VAL A 91 -23.71 10.87 13.43
N GLU A 92 -22.81 11.63 12.80
CA GLU A 92 -23.14 12.48 11.65
C GLU A 92 -23.31 11.69 10.36
N LYS A 93 -22.44 10.71 10.10
CA LYS A 93 -22.41 10.00 8.82
C LYS A 93 -23.19 8.68 8.83
N GLN A 94 -23.38 8.06 9.99
CA GLN A 94 -24.07 6.76 10.09
C GLN A 94 -25.37 6.81 10.90
N HIS A 95 -25.83 8.00 11.33
CA HIS A 95 -27.06 8.19 12.11
C HIS A 95 -27.14 7.29 13.35
N MET A 96 -26.00 6.90 13.91
CA MET A 96 -25.97 6.16 15.16
C MET A 96 -26.29 7.12 16.30
N THR A 97 -27.22 6.74 17.18
CA THR A 97 -27.59 7.56 18.33
C THR A 97 -26.49 7.48 19.38
N TYR A 98 -25.76 8.58 19.60
CA TYR A 98 -24.85 8.71 20.73
C TYR A 98 -25.68 8.78 22.02
N ARG A 99 -25.36 7.96 23.01
CA ARG A 99 -25.97 8.01 24.35
C ARG A 99 -25.00 8.59 25.35
#